data_AF-A0A8B6E6I4-F1
#
_entry.id   AF-A0A8B6E6I4-F1
#
_cell.length_a   1.000
_cell.length_b   1.000
_cell.length_c   1.000
_cell.angle_alpha   90.00
_cell.angle_beta   90.00
_cell.angle_gamma   90.00
#
_symmetry.space_group_name_H-M   'P 1'
#
loop_
_entity.id
_entity.type
_entity.pdbx_description
1 polymer ?
#
loop_
_entity_poly.entity_id
_entity_poly.type
_entity_poly.pdbx_seq_one_letter_code
_entity_poly.pdbx_strand_id
1 'polypeptide(L)'
;FVRVKEHKKDASVLPDIKRFFAYHLETQYNEDPHSEITLVFDMADAGLSNLDMDLIKFVITCFKVYYPSLLNVMLIYEMPWLFNAAWKIIKTWLSAEAVKKIKFITRSDAQAYINKDQLLEHMGGTDKFQFRYLTPEERLEEENKANRKKVTFADVDKSPVDSSPDNLNNSAPTKQITLKITQTSPNKSSFKSPHQRRTEDNSFIGRLLTISPGDELLFTTDETGKETFDVISLKNTLPYAIAYKVKTTSPEKYRVRPSAGIVKAGSTVDVHVYLQQGYNTVSKDKFLIMAMELTSDSADNLQQLWKTVPRENIMEHRLKCSQVHKNGSQDSIASSASSLDQIDKLNTKMDQLMESNRKLEQTVKMMLIVQILFLILILMYYVISYFFTSSLPPPNPKGNISDYCAGSNLF
;
A
#
# COMPACT_ATOMS: atom_id res chain seq x y z
N PHE A 1 6.97 -11.89 7.20
CA PHE A 1 7.10 -11.01 8.38
C PHE A 1 7.98 -9.82 8.03
N VAL A 2 7.60 -8.59 8.38
CA VAL A 2 8.35 -7.35 8.07
C VAL A 2 8.55 -6.55 9.35
N ARG A 3 9.82 -6.32 9.73
CA ARG A 3 10.18 -5.49 10.88
C ARG A 3 10.37 -4.04 10.45
N VAL A 4 9.39 -3.18 10.73
CA VAL A 4 9.35 -1.81 10.18
C VAL A 4 10.43 -0.91 10.78
N LYS A 5 10.81 -1.11 12.05
CA LYS A 5 11.90 -0.37 12.71
C LYS A 5 13.23 -0.42 11.93
N GLU A 6 13.49 -1.53 11.25
CA GLU A 6 14.73 -1.73 10.48
C GLU A 6 14.66 -1.13 9.07
N HIS A 7 13.47 -0.73 8.60
CA HIS A 7 13.32 -0.11 7.29
C HIS A 7 13.88 1.30 7.29
N LYS A 8 14.77 1.60 6.35
CA LYS A 8 15.28 2.94 6.11
C LYS A 8 14.73 3.43 4.78
N LYS A 9 14.03 4.56 4.80
CA LYS A 9 13.56 5.22 3.58
C LYS A 9 14.77 5.73 2.80
N ASP A 10 15.10 5.03 1.72
CA ASP A 10 16.19 5.39 0.81
C ASP A 10 15.80 5.02 -0.62
N ALA A 11 15.71 6.05 -1.46
CA ALA A 11 15.27 5.92 -2.85
C ALA A 11 16.25 5.09 -3.71
N SER A 12 17.53 5.02 -3.33
CA SER A 12 18.55 4.28 -4.08
C SER A 12 18.36 2.75 -3.97
N VAL A 13 17.94 2.28 -2.79
CA VAL A 13 17.72 0.85 -2.50
C VAL A 13 16.27 0.41 -2.70
N LEU A 14 15.33 1.36 -2.78
CA LEU A 14 13.90 1.06 -2.94
C LEU A 14 13.59 0.12 -4.12
N PRO A 15 14.21 0.23 -5.31
CA PRO A 15 13.99 -0.72 -6.40
C PRO A 15 14.32 -2.17 -6.02
N ASP A 16 15.39 -2.38 -5.27
CA ASP A 16 15.83 -3.71 -4.86
C ASP A 16 14.95 -4.26 -3.72
N ILE A 17 14.48 -3.40 -2.81
CA ILE A 17 13.47 -3.79 -1.81
C ILE A 17 12.18 -4.23 -2.51
N LYS A 18 11.71 -3.50 -3.52
CA LYS A 18 10.53 -3.87 -4.30
C LYS A 18 10.71 -5.20 -5.03
N ARG A 19 11.86 -5.43 -5.67
CA ARG A 19 12.20 -6.71 -6.32
C ARG A 19 12.25 -7.85 -5.32
N PHE A 20 12.87 -7.65 -4.17
CA PHE A 20 12.94 -8.66 -3.11
C PHE A 20 11.55 -9.03 -2.58
N PHE A 21 10.70 -8.04 -2.35
CA PHE A 21 9.32 -8.27 -1.94
C PHE A 21 8.51 -9.02 -3.01
N ALA A 22 8.60 -8.59 -4.28
CA ALA A 22 7.95 -9.28 -5.39
C ALA A 22 8.44 -10.71 -5.56
N TYR A 23 9.75 -10.96 -5.45
CA TYR A 23 10.34 -12.30 -5.48
C TYR A 23 9.73 -13.20 -4.40
N HIS A 24 9.53 -12.69 -3.18
CA HIS A 24 8.93 -13.48 -2.11
C HIS A 24 7.45 -13.81 -2.40
N LEU A 25 6.67 -12.85 -2.92
CA LEU A 25 5.29 -13.12 -3.34
C LEU A 25 5.23 -14.15 -4.47
N GLU A 26 6.09 -14.00 -5.47
CA GLU A 26 6.17 -14.91 -6.62
C GLU A 26 6.60 -16.32 -6.19
N THR A 27 7.52 -16.43 -5.24
CA THR A 27 7.95 -17.72 -4.68
C THR A 27 6.77 -18.41 -3.99
N GLN A 28 6.06 -17.71 -3.10
CA GLN A 28 4.90 -18.27 -2.39
C GLN A 28 3.77 -18.64 -3.36
N TYR A 29 3.49 -17.78 -4.34
CA TYR A 29 2.46 -18.03 -5.34
C TYR A 29 2.77 -19.25 -6.22
N ASN A 30 4.04 -19.47 -6.58
CA ASN A 30 4.44 -20.63 -7.38
C ASN A 30 4.52 -21.93 -6.58
N GLU A 31 4.84 -21.86 -5.28
CA GLU A 31 4.85 -23.04 -4.39
C GLU A 31 3.43 -23.59 -4.17
N ASP A 32 2.47 -22.72 -3.84
CA ASP A 32 1.07 -23.09 -3.71
C ASP A 32 0.14 -21.92 -4.11
N PRO A 33 -0.35 -21.91 -5.37
CA PRO A 33 -1.22 -20.85 -5.88
C PRO A 33 -2.58 -20.73 -5.18
N HIS A 34 -2.99 -21.76 -4.43
CA HIS A 34 -4.28 -21.80 -3.74
C HIS A 34 -4.14 -21.42 -2.26
N SER A 35 -2.90 -21.37 -1.74
CA SER A 35 -2.64 -20.91 -0.39
C SER A 35 -2.77 -19.39 -0.30
N GLU A 36 -3.32 -18.93 0.82
CA GLU A 36 -3.30 -17.51 1.16
C GLU A 36 -2.23 -17.25 2.22
N ILE A 37 -1.58 -16.08 2.13
CA ILE A 37 -0.54 -15.66 3.06
C ILE A 37 -1.06 -14.63 4.07
N THR A 38 -0.48 -14.66 5.26
CA THR A 38 -0.64 -13.62 6.27
C THR A 38 0.60 -12.73 6.30
N LEU A 39 0.44 -11.44 6.04
CA LEU A 39 1.51 -10.46 6.18
C LEU A 39 1.49 -9.84 7.57
N VAL A 40 2.63 -9.84 8.24
CA VAL A 40 2.81 -9.18 9.54
C VAL A 40 3.76 -8.01 9.35
N PHE A 41 3.27 -6.80 9.61
CA PHE A 41 4.08 -5.59 9.77
C PHE A 41 4.25 -5.33 11.26
N ASP A 42 5.43 -5.68 11.77
CA ASP A 42 5.85 -5.35 13.12
C ASP A 42 6.28 -3.88 13.19
N MET A 43 5.41 -3.05 13.77
CA MET A 43 5.63 -1.61 13.94
C MET A 43 6.11 -1.24 15.34
N ALA A 44 6.43 -2.21 16.20
CA ALA A 44 6.99 -1.91 17.51
C ALA A 44 8.30 -1.09 17.35
N ASP A 45 8.40 0.00 18.11
CA ASP A 45 9.47 1.00 18.05
C ASP A 45 9.69 1.71 16.70
N ALA A 46 8.77 1.57 15.73
CA ALA A 46 8.88 2.28 14.46
C ALA A 46 8.64 3.79 14.66
N GLY A 47 9.47 4.62 14.02
CA GLY A 47 9.33 6.07 13.99
C GLY A 47 9.05 6.62 12.59
N LEU A 48 8.82 7.93 12.47
CA LEU A 48 8.54 8.58 11.19
C LEU A 48 9.60 8.33 10.11
N SER A 49 10.87 8.15 10.49
CA SER A 49 11.97 7.82 9.57
C SER A 49 11.78 6.48 8.86
N ASN A 50 10.97 5.58 9.43
CA ASN A 50 10.65 4.27 8.85
C ASN A 50 9.42 4.34 7.93
N LEU A 51 8.68 5.45 7.89
CA LEU A 51 7.48 5.57 7.07
C LEU A 51 7.84 5.83 5.59
N ASP A 52 7.64 4.83 4.75
CA ASP A 52 7.90 4.88 3.32
C ASP A 52 6.62 4.68 2.50
N MET A 53 6.01 5.80 2.09
CA MET A 53 4.75 5.80 1.35
C MET A 53 4.87 5.14 -0.03
N ASP A 54 6.04 5.18 -0.67
CA ASP A 54 6.25 4.57 -1.98
C ASP A 54 6.35 3.04 -1.89
N LEU A 55 7.00 2.54 -0.84
CA LEU A 55 7.02 1.12 -0.53
C LEU A 55 5.60 0.62 -0.16
N ILE A 56 4.88 1.35 0.70
CA ILE A 56 3.51 0.96 1.10
C ILE A 56 2.58 0.93 -0.12
N LYS A 57 2.66 1.94 -0.99
CA LYS A 57 1.87 1.98 -2.23
C LYS A 57 2.19 0.79 -3.13
N PHE A 58 3.47 0.42 -3.25
CA PHE A 58 3.88 -0.76 -4.00
C PHE A 58 3.29 -2.05 -3.40
N VAL A 59 3.41 -2.26 -2.09
CA VAL A 59 2.84 -3.44 -1.40
C VAL A 59 1.32 -3.53 -1.63
N ILE A 60 0.61 -2.41 -1.52
CA ILE A 60 -0.84 -2.37 -1.78
C ILE A 60 -1.14 -2.70 -3.24
N THR A 61 -0.37 -2.19 -4.20
CA THR A 61 -0.53 -2.53 -5.61
C THR A 61 -0.30 -4.02 -5.86
N CYS A 62 0.67 -4.66 -5.19
CA CYS A 62 0.87 -6.11 -5.27
C CYS A 62 -0.41 -6.88 -4.96
N PHE A 63 -1.05 -6.61 -3.82
CA PHE A 63 -2.27 -7.34 -3.43
C PHE A 63 -3.56 -6.80 -4.05
N LYS A 64 -3.52 -5.64 -4.72
CA LYS A 64 -4.69 -5.09 -5.42
C LYS A 64 -4.73 -5.50 -6.88
N VAL A 65 -3.57 -5.63 -7.53
CA VAL A 65 -3.45 -5.75 -8.98
C VAL A 65 -2.83 -7.08 -9.39
N TYR A 66 -1.71 -7.46 -8.78
CA TYR A 66 -0.90 -8.60 -9.25
C TYR A 66 -1.29 -9.92 -8.57
N TYR A 67 -1.57 -9.90 -7.27
CA TYR A 67 -1.84 -11.08 -6.45
C TYR A 67 -3.08 -10.90 -5.54
N PRO A 68 -4.28 -10.62 -6.10
CA PRO A 68 -5.46 -10.24 -5.31
C PRO A 68 -6.00 -11.33 -4.39
N SER A 69 -5.86 -12.60 -4.79
CA SER A 69 -6.29 -13.76 -4.00
C SER A 69 -5.23 -14.26 -3.02
N LEU A 70 -3.99 -13.77 -3.12
CA LEU A 70 -2.88 -14.30 -2.30
C LEU A 70 -2.96 -13.82 -0.85
N LEU A 71 -3.54 -12.64 -0.58
CA LEU A 71 -3.58 -12.07 0.77
C LEU A 71 -4.81 -12.54 1.54
N ASN A 72 -4.62 -13.30 2.62
CA ASN A 72 -5.67 -13.55 3.62
C ASN A 72 -5.86 -12.29 4.48
N VAL A 73 -4.83 -11.93 5.26
CA VAL A 73 -4.87 -10.81 6.21
C VAL A 73 -3.51 -10.11 6.31
N MET A 74 -3.55 -8.80 6.51
CA MET A 74 -2.39 -7.96 6.82
C MET A 74 -2.50 -7.46 8.26
N LEU A 75 -1.65 -7.97 9.13
CA LEU A 75 -1.57 -7.62 10.55
C LEU A 75 -0.60 -6.45 10.73
N ILE A 76 -1.06 -5.36 11.32
CA ILE A 76 -0.26 -4.21 11.70
C ILE A 76 -0.11 -4.24 13.22
N TYR A 77 1.03 -4.72 13.68
CA TYR A 77 1.31 -4.95 15.10
C TYR A 77 1.89 -3.71 15.78
N GLU A 78 1.31 -3.28 16.90
CA GLU A 78 1.77 -2.14 17.72
C GLU A 78 1.95 -0.86 16.90
N MET A 79 0.94 -0.48 16.10
CA MET A 79 0.99 0.73 15.29
C MET A 79 1.11 1.98 16.18
N PRO A 80 2.19 2.79 16.07
CA PRO A 80 2.33 4.01 16.85
C PRO A 80 1.27 5.04 16.45
N TRP A 81 0.70 5.74 17.43
CA TRP A 81 -0.41 6.69 17.21
C TRP A 81 -0.11 7.76 16.14
N LEU A 82 1.15 8.13 15.98
CA LEU A 82 1.60 9.13 15.01
C LEU A 82 1.44 8.67 13.54
N PHE A 83 1.30 7.37 13.29
CA PHE A 83 1.07 6.80 11.95
C PHE A 83 -0.41 6.87 11.51
N ASN A 84 -1.32 7.35 12.37
CA ASN A 84 -2.73 7.53 12.00
C ASN A 84 -2.92 8.47 10.80
N ALA A 85 -2.07 9.48 10.64
CA ALA A 85 -2.10 10.37 9.48
C ALA A 85 -1.78 9.61 8.18
N ALA A 86 -0.74 8.77 8.20
CA ALA A 86 -0.39 7.90 7.08
C ALA A 86 -1.54 6.93 6.77
N TRP A 87 -2.13 6.31 7.79
CA TRP A 87 -3.27 5.41 7.63
C TRP A 87 -4.49 6.08 6.97
N LYS A 88 -4.79 7.34 7.31
CA LYS A 88 -5.87 8.10 6.64
C LYS A 88 -5.63 8.22 5.13
N ILE A 89 -4.39 8.41 4.72
CA ILE A 89 -4.01 8.49 3.30
C ILE A 89 -4.06 7.10 2.65
N ILE A 90 -3.48 6.09 3.30
CA ILE A 90 -3.48 4.70 2.82
C ILE A 90 -4.90 4.20 2.55
N LYS A 91 -5.87 4.55 3.41
CA LYS A 91 -7.28 4.22 3.21
C LYS A 91 -7.85 4.75 1.89
N THR A 92 -7.32 5.84 1.34
CA THR A 92 -7.77 6.37 0.03
C THR A 92 -7.33 5.50 -1.15
N TRP A 93 -6.36 4.62 -0.96
CA TRP A 93 -5.83 3.71 -1.98
C TRP A 93 -6.54 2.34 -1.97
N LEU A 94 -7.26 2.05 -0.89
CA LEU A 94 -7.88 0.76 -0.59
C LEU A 94 -9.40 0.79 -0.82
N SER A 95 -9.94 -0.34 -1.28
CA SER A 95 -11.39 -0.56 -1.26
C SER A 95 -11.86 -0.87 0.17
N ALA A 96 -13.16 -0.73 0.43
CA ALA A 96 -13.74 -1.09 1.74
C ALA A 96 -13.48 -2.56 2.11
N GLU A 97 -13.40 -3.45 1.12
CA GLU A 97 -13.06 -4.86 1.31
C GLU A 97 -11.59 -5.06 1.66
N ALA A 98 -10.68 -4.39 0.96
CA ALA A 98 -9.24 -4.44 1.28
C ALA A 98 -8.95 -3.89 2.68
N VAL A 99 -9.66 -2.83 3.10
CA VAL A 99 -9.56 -2.31 4.47
C VAL A 99 -9.95 -3.37 5.52
N LYS A 100 -10.93 -4.24 5.24
CA LYS A 100 -11.32 -5.31 6.18
C LYS A 100 -10.23 -6.37 6.36
N LYS A 101 -9.39 -6.58 5.34
CA LYS A 101 -8.22 -7.48 5.39
C LYS A 101 -7.05 -6.89 6.19
N ILE A 102 -7.07 -5.61 6.54
CA ILE A 102 -6.05 -5.00 7.39
C ILE A 102 -6.52 -4.99 8.84
N LYS A 103 -5.76 -5.61 9.74
CA LYS A 103 -6.06 -5.68 11.18
C LYS A 103 -4.96 -5.00 11.98
N PHE A 104 -5.34 -4.04 12.81
CA PHE A 104 -4.45 -3.44 13.79
C PHE A 104 -4.53 -4.26 15.07
N ILE A 105 -3.39 -4.79 15.50
CA ILE A 105 -3.31 -5.71 16.63
C ILE A 105 -2.27 -5.23 17.64
N THR A 106 -2.46 -5.60 18.89
CA THR A 106 -1.49 -5.39 19.96
C THR A 106 -0.96 -6.74 20.47
N ARG A 107 -0.05 -6.71 21.44
CA ARG A 107 0.42 -7.93 22.11
C ARG A 107 -0.71 -8.82 22.67
N SER A 108 -1.81 -8.25 23.15
CA SER A 108 -2.91 -9.04 23.71
C SER A 108 -3.68 -9.83 22.64
N ASP A 109 -3.71 -9.33 21.41
CA ASP A 109 -4.59 -9.86 20.36
C ASP A 109 -3.84 -10.75 19.36
N ALA A 110 -2.50 -10.71 19.37
CA ALA A 110 -1.66 -11.38 18.38
C ALA A 110 -1.89 -12.89 18.30
N GLN A 111 -2.12 -13.55 19.44
CA GLN A 111 -2.40 -14.99 19.49
C GLN A 111 -3.75 -15.39 18.89
N ALA A 112 -4.67 -14.44 18.65
CA ALA A 112 -5.91 -14.71 17.93
C ALA A 112 -5.69 -14.94 16.43
N TYR A 113 -4.52 -14.58 15.90
CA TYR A 113 -4.20 -14.67 14.48
C TYR A 113 -3.04 -15.62 14.17
N ILE A 114 -2.08 -15.76 15.10
CA ILE A 114 -0.87 -16.57 14.90
C ILE A 114 -0.72 -17.50 16.10
N ASN A 115 -0.50 -18.79 15.83
CA ASN A 115 -0.28 -19.79 16.87
C ASN A 115 0.93 -19.41 17.75
N LYS A 116 0.83 -19.73 19.04
CA LYS A 116 1.81 -19.33 20.06
C LYS A 116 3.24 -19.81 19.77
N ASP A 117 3.39 -20.97 19.15
CA ASP A 117 4.66 -21.59 18.73
C ASP A 117 5.28 -20.94 17.49
N GLN A 118 4.48 -20.24 16.68
CA GLN A 118 4.92 -19.53 15.47
C GLN A 118 5.01 -18.00 15.67
N LEU A 119 4.59 -17.51 16.83
CA LEU A 119 4.60 -16.11 17.19
C LEU A 119 5.87 -15.77 17.98
N LEU A 120 6.52 -14.65 17.66
CA LEU A 120 7.75 -14.21 18.30
C LEU A 120 7.54 -13.88 19.79
N GLU A 121 8.56 -14.10 20.62
CA GLU A 121 8.51 -13.85 22.07
C GLU A 121 8.09 -12.42 22.43
N HIS A 122 8.58 -11.41 21.72
CA HIS A 122 8.21 -10.01 21.99
C HIS A 122 6.74 -9.70 21.64
N MET A 123 6.13 -10.52 20.79
CA MET A 123 4.71 -10.48 20.46
C MET A 123 3.86 -11.37 21.39
N GLY A 124 4.46 -12.00 22.39
CA GLY A 124 3.77 -12.87 23.34
C GLY A 124 3.68 -14.34 22.92
N GLY A 125 4.44 -14.78 21.92
CA GLY A 125 4.57 -16.19 21.56
C GLY A 125 5.78 -16.88 22.22
N THR A 126 6.24 -17.96 21.59
CA THR A 126 7.35 -18.81 22.06
C THR A 126 8.42 -19.04 20.99
N ASP A 127 8.25 -18.46 19.80
CA ASP A 127 9.28 -18.47 18.77
C ASP A 127 10.44 -17.53 19.17
N LYS A 128 11.62 -18.13 19.27
CA LYS A 128 12.88 -17.49 19.66
C LYS A 128 13.69 -17.00 18.47
N PHE A 129 13.15 -17.08 17.26
CA PHE A 129 13.84 -16.65 16.05
C PHE A 129 14.33 -15.20 16.19
N GLN A 130 15.63 -15.02 15.98
CA GLN A 130 16.25 -13.71 15.85
C GLN A 130 17.00 -13.68 14.53
N PHE A 131 16.65 -12.70 13.70
CA PHE A 131 17.38 -12.49 12.46
C PHE A 131 18.81 -12.06 12.76
N ARG A 132 19.77 -12.83 12.26
CA ARG A 132 21.19 -12.50 12.26
C ARG A 132 21.68 -12.60 10.82
N TYR A 133 22.28 -11.53 10.31
CA TYR A 133 22.99 -11.61 9.05
C TYR A 133 24.21 -12.51 9.23
N LEU A 134 24.29 -13.56 8.42
CA LEU A 134 25.47 -14.42 8.33
C LEU A 134 26.38 -13.86 7.23
N THR A 135 27.64 -13.62 7.57
CA THR A 135 28.60 -13.21 6.55
C THR A 135 28.86 -14.36 5.55
N PRO A 136 29.37 -14.06 4.34
CA PRO A 136 29.70 -15.10 3.38
C PRO A 136 30.65 -16.18 3.94
N GLU A 137 31.59 -15.78 4.79
CA GLU A 137 32.55 -16.67 5.44
C GLU A 137 31.83 -17.62 6.42
N GLU A 138 30.97 -17.09 7.27
CA GLU A 138 30.18 -17.90 8.22
C GLU A 138 29.25 -18.88 7.50
N ARG A 139 28.64 -18.47 6.37
CA ARG A 139 27.76 -19.33 5.57
C ARG A 139 28.53 -20.53 5.00
N LEU A 140 29.73 -20.29 4.48
CA LEU A 140 30.61 -21.35 3.96
C LEU A 140 31.03 -22.31 5.07
N GLU A 141 31.32 -21.81 6.27
CA GLU A 141 31.64 -22.65 7.43
C GLU A 141 30.46 -23.54 7.85
N GLU A 142 29.24 -23.00 7.85
CA GLU A 142 28.03 -23.76 8.18
C GLU A 142 27.72 -24.86 7.15
N GLU A 143 27.83 -24.55 5.85
CA GLU A 143 27.65 -25.53 4.76
C GLU A 143 28.68 -26.67 4.87
N ASN A 144 29.94 -26.32 5.15
CA ASN A 144 31.00 -27.29 5.36
C ASN A 144 30.76 -28.17 6.60
N LYS A 145 30.24 -27.59 7.68
CA LYS A 145 29.89 -28.32 8.91
C LYS A 145 28.69 -29.25 8.71
N ALA A 146 27.70 -28.83 7.93
CA ALA A 146 26.53 -29.66 7.58
C ALA A 146 26.93 -30.85 6.70
N ASN A 147 27.83 -30.63 5.74
CA ASN A 147 28.35 -31.69 4.87
C ASN A 147 29.23 -32.70 5.62
N ARG A 148 30.04 -32.25 6.59
CA ARG A 148 30.85 -33.15 7.45
C ARG A 148 30.00 -34.07 8.32
N LYS A 149 28.82 -33.63 8.77
CA LYS A 149 27.91 -34.47 9.57
C LYS A 149 27.20 -35.57 8.76
N LYS A 150 27.24 -35.52 7.43
CA LYS A 150 26.56 -36.49 6.55
C LYS A 150 27.45 -37.64 6.04
N VAL A 151 28.74 -37.66 6.35
CA VAL A 151 29.66 -38.71 5.87
C VAL A 151 30.09 -39.61 7.04
N THR A 152 29.34 -40.69 7.26
CA THR A 152 29.80 -41.88 8.01
C THR A 152 29.57 -43.09 7.13
N PHE A 153 30.64 -43.66 6.58
CA PHE A 153 30.60 -44.94 5.86
C PHE A 153 31.16 -46.04 6.78
N ALA A 154 30.44 -47.16 6.84
CA ALA A 154 30.85 -48.38 7.52
C ALA A 154 32.09 -49.01 6.86
N ASP A 155 32.89 -49.66 7.69
CA ASP A 155 34.22 -50.22 7.42
C ASP A 155 34.31 -51.17 6.22
N VAL A 156 35.43 -51.07 5.49
CA VAL A 156 35.83 -51.96 4.39
C VAL A 156 36.91 -52.91 4.90
N ASP A 157 36.68 -54.22 4.79
CA ASP A 157 37.70 -55.26 5.00
C ASP A 157 38.49 -55.60 3.71
N LYS A 158 39.76 -55.99 3.93
CA LYS A 158 40.92 -56.15 3.04
C LYS A 158 40.80 -57.18 1.89
N SER A 159 41.09 -56.79 0.62
CA SER A 159 42.31 -57.05 -0.20
C SER A 159 42.36 -58.38 -1.04
N PRO A 160 43.21 -58.56 -2.09
CA PRO A 160 43.66 -57.64 -3.18
C PRO A 160 43.87 -58.29 -4.61
N VAL A 161 44.19 -57.43 -5.59
CA VAL A 161 44.96 -57.64 -6.87
C VAL A 161 44.24 -58.04 -8.19
N ASP A 162 43.99 -57.01 -9.00
CA ASP A 162 44.51 -56.69 -10.35
C ASP A 162 44.26 -57.62 -11.58
N SER A 163 43.52 -57.10 -12.57
CA SER A 163 44.03 -56.79 -13.93
C SER A 163 42.90 -56.38 -14.91
N SER A 164 42.80 -55.06 -15.15
CA SER A 164 42.52 -54.30 -16.40
C SER A 164 41.39 -54.73 -17.40
N PRO A 165 41.00 -53.88 -18.38
CA PRO A 165 39.77 -53.10 -18.25
C PRO A 165 38.82 -53.28 -19.45
N ASP A 166 37.51 -53.39 -19.23
CA ASP A 166 36.57 -53.10 -20.31
C ASP A 166 35.16 -52.73 -19.82
N ASN A 167 34.64 -51.71 -20.49
CA ASN A 167 33.25 -51.38 -20.74
C ASN A 167 32.37 -50.63 -19.71
N LEU A 168 31.85 -49.50 -20.22
CA LEU A 168 30.45 -49.05 -20.19
C LEU A 168 29.76 -48.93 -18.82
N ASN A 169 29.53 -47.70 -18.36
CA ASN A 169 28.26 -46.98 -18.59
C ASN A 169 28.12 -45.73 -17.71
N ASN A 170 27.47 -44.72 -18.30
CA ASN A 170 26.58 -43.73 -17.68
C ASN A 170 27.01 -43.03 -16.40
N SER A 171 27.42 -41.77 -16.57
CA SER A 171 27.09 -40.71 -15.60
C SER A 171 26.65 -39.45 -16.34
N ALA A 172 25.41 -39.03 -16.08
CA ALA A 172 24.85 -37.77 -16.51
C ALA A 172 25.69 -36.58 -16.00
N PRO A 173 25.97 -35.56 -16.82
CA PRO A 173 26.53 -34.32 -16.33
C PRO A 173 25.46 -33.23 -16.17
N THR A 174 25.36 -32.74 -14.94
CA THR A 174 24.79 -31.44 -14.55
C THR A 174 25.38 -30.33 -15.43
N LYS A 175 24.57 -29.76 -16.33
CA LYS A 175 24.92 -28.57 -17.11
C LYS A 175 24.50 -27.31 -16.37
N GLN A 176 25.50 -26.57 -15.91
CA GLN A 176 25.43 -25.15 -15.62
C GLN A 176 24.86 -24.41 -16.85
N ILE A 177 23.78 -23.64 -16.67
CA ILE A 177 23.27 -22.75 -17.71
C ILE A 177 23.74 -21.33 -17.39
N THR A 178 24.80 -20.93 -18.10
CA THR A 178 25.24 -19.54 -18.24
C THR A 178 24.33 -18.85 -19.24
N LEU A 179 23.53 -17.88 -18.81
CA LEU A 179 22.73 -17.02 -19.69
C LEU A 179 23.64 -16.03 -20.43
N LYS A 180 23.83 -16.26 -21.74
CA LYS A 180 24.44 -15.29 -22.66
C LYS A 180 23.36 -14.37 -23.20
N ILE A 181 23.48 -13.08 -22.93
CA ILE A 181 22.66 -12.01 -23.52
C ILE A 181 23.25 -11.69 -24.90
N THR A 182 22.51 -12.00 -25.96
CA THR A 182 22.83 -11.55 -27.33
C THR A 182 22.08 -10.25 -27.61
N GLN A 183 22.84 -9.18 -27.83
CA GLN A 183 22.34 -7.90 -28.34
C GLN A 183 22.02 -8.03 -29.83
N THR A 184 20.81 -7.64 -30.24
CA THR A 184 20.49 -7.34 -31.63
C THR A 184 19.86 -5.96 -31.72
N SER A 185 20.54 -5.06 -32.43
CA SER A 185 20.14 -3.70 -32.78
C SER A 185 19.08 -3.67 -33.90
N PRO A 186 18.40 -2.52 -34.11
CA PRO A 186 17.05 -2.46 -34.68
C PRO A 186 17.06 -2.18 -36.19
N ASN A 187 15.99 -2.60 -36.89
CA ASN A 187 15.67 -2.03 -38.19
C ASN A 187 14.19 -1.67 -38.37
N LYS A 188 14.03 -0.56 -39.09
CA LYS A 188 12.88 0.30 -39.41
C LYS A 188 11.56 -0.33 -39.88
N SER A 189 10.49 0.39 -39.51
CA SER A 189 9.33 0.84 -40.30
C SER A 189 7.97 0.11 -40.20
N SER A 190 7.02 0.77 -39.53
CA SER A 190 5.78 1.30 -40.16
C SER A 190 4.97 2.06 -39.09
N PHE A 191 4.73 3.35 -39.33
CA PHE A 191 3.94 4.21 -38.46
C PHE A 191 2.47 3.76 -38.48
N LYS A 192 1.97 3.28 -37.35
CA LYS A 192 0.53 3.14 -37.07
C LYS A 192 0.13 4.23 -36.07
N SER A 193 -1.07 4.77 -36.25
CA SER A 193 -1.57 5.96 -35.54
C SER A 193 -1.66 5.74 -34.00
N PRO A 194 -1.59 6.82 -33.19
CA PRO A 194 -1.43 6.74 -31.73
C PRO A 194 -2.61 6.14 -30.96
N HIS A 195 -3.73 5.83 -31.62
CA HIS A 195 -4.93 5.31 -30.97
C HIS A 195 -4.98 3.78 -30.91
N GLN A 196 -4.00 3.07 -31.48
CA GLN A 196 -4.01 1.60 -31.59
C GLN A 196 -3.03 0.88 -30.63
N ARG A 197 -2.34 1.61 -29.74
CA ARG A 197 -1.56 1.01 -28.64
C ARG A 197 -2.14 1.44 -27.29
N ARG A 198 -3.21 0.78 -26.87
CA ARG A 198 -3.51 0.63 -25.44
C ARG A 198 -3.42 -0.87 -25.16
N THR A 199 -2.46 -1.25 -24.32
CA THR A 199 -2.26 -2.62 -23.88
C THR A 199 -3.46 -3.08 -23.06
N GLU A 200 -3.73 -4.39 -23.03
CA GLU A 200 -4.82 -5.03 -22.30
C GLU A 200 -4.80 -4.76 -20.76
N ASP A 201 -3.75 -4.11 -20.26
CA ASP A 201 -3.41 -3.89 -18.85
C ASP A 201 -4.28 -2.87 -18.09
N ASN A 202 -5.14 -2.10 -18.75
CA ASN A 202 -6.00 -1.10 -18.09
C ASN A 202 -7.50 -1.45 -18.23
N SER A 203 -7.86 -2.71 -17.99
CA SER A 203 -9.25 -3.17 -18.09
C SER A 203 -9.81 -3.52 -16.72
N PHE A 204 -11.02 -3.06 -16.39
CA PHE A 204 -11.75 -3.49 -15.20
C PHE A 204 -12.50 -4.78 -15.50
N ILE A 205 -12.24 -5.83 -14.72
CA ILE A 205 -12.93 -7.12 -14.84
C ILE A 205 -14.03 -7.17 -13.79
N GLY A 206 -15.29 -7.08 -14.23
CA GLY A 206 -16.44 -7.23 -13.34
C GLY A 206 -17.28 -8.47 -13.63
N ARG A 207 -18.28 -8.71 -12.77
CA ARG A 207 -19.13 -9.91 -12.81
C ARG A 207 -19.82 -10.14 -14.16
N LEU A 208 -20.25 -9.08 -14.85
CA LEU A 208 -21.02 -9.15 -16.09
C LEU A 208 -20.26 -8.65 -17.33
N LEU A 209 -19.27 -7.77 -17.15
CA LEU A 209 -18.51 -7.13 -18.22
C LEU A 209 -17.06 -6.96 -17.84
N THR A 210 -16.18 -7.08 -18.85
CA THR A 210 -14.86 -6.46 -18.84
C THR A 210 -14.95 -5.09 -19.51
N ILE A 211 -14.45 -4.04 -18.86
CA ILE A 211 -14.57 -2.64 -19.30
C ILE A 211 -13.17 -2.07 -19.53
N SER A 212 -12.92 -1.51 -20.71
CA SER A 212 -11.64 -0.87 -21.05
C SER A 212 -11.88 0.52 -21.66
N PRO A 213 -11.29 1.60 -21.12
CA PRO A 213 -10.41 1.65 -19.97
C PRO A 213 -11.15 1.38 -18.64
N GLY A 214 -10.41 0.86 -17.65
CA GLY A 214 -10.93 0.45 -16.35
C GLY A 214 -11.06 1.58 -15.34
N ASP A 215 -10.28 2.65 -15.45
CA ASP A 215 -10.24 3.70 -14.42
C ASP A 215 -10.66 5.09 -14.92
N GLU A 216 -10.27 5.47 -16.14
CA GLU A 216 -10.35 6.85 -16.59
C GLU A 216 -10.46 7.01 -18.11
N LEU A 217 -11.28 7.98 -18.54
CA LEU A 217 -11.38 8.48 -19.92
C LEU A 217 -10.51 9.73 -20.11
N LEU A 218 -9.77 9.74 -21.21
CA LEU A 218 -8.80 10.76 -21.56
C LEU A 218 -9.25 11.55 -22.80
N PHE A 219 -9.55 12.83 -22.59
CA PHE A 219 -9.95 13.74 -23.64
C PHE A 219 -8.74 14.59 -24.06
N THR A 220 -8.25 14.41 -25.28
CA THR A 220 -7.11 15.20 -25.79
C THR A 220 -7.61 16.32 -26.68
N THR A 221 -7.35 17.57 -26.31
CA THR A 221 -7.69 18.74 -27.16
C THR A 221 -6.64 18.91 -28.24
N ASP A 222 -7.07 18.90 -29.50
CA ASP A 222 -6.23 19.28 -30.63
C ASP A 222 -6.18 20.82 -30.78
N GLU A 223 -5.12 21.33 -31.38
CA GLU A 223 -4.86 22.78 -31.56
C GLU A 223 -5.96 23.49 -32.38
N THR A 224 -6.83 22.72 -33.03
CA THR A 224 -7.96 23.17 -33.84
C THR A 224 -9.29 23.23 -33.07
N GLY A 225 -9.32 22.81 -31.79
CA GLY A 225 -10.52 22.83 -30.95
C GLY A 225 -11.63 21.88 -31.41
N LYS A 226 -11.28 20.81 -32.16
CA LYS A 226 -12.25 19.84 -32.68
C LYS A 226 -12.67 18.87 -31.58
N GLU A 227 -13.86 18.29 -31.74
CA GLU A 227 -14.48 17.35 -30.80
C GLU A 227 -13.49 16.27 -30.33
N THR A 228 -13.19 16.27 -29.03
CA THR A 228 -12.35 15.26 -28.41
C THR A 228 -13.23 14.11 -27.95
N PHE A 229 -12.85 12.87 -28.26
CA PHE A 229 -13.60 11.69 -27.84
C PHE A 229 -12.67 10.61 -27.29
N ASP A 230 -13.20 9.79 -26.39
CA ASP A 230 -12.57 8.55 -25.95
C ASP A 230 -13.60 7.41 -26.05
N VAL A 231 -13.14 6.16 -25.96
CA VAL A 231 -13.95 4.96 -26.22
C VAL A 231 -13.92 4.05 -24.99
N ILE A 232 -15.12 3.64 -24.54
CA ILE A 232 -15.31 2.58 -23.55
C ILE A 232 -15.64 1.28 -24.30
N SER A 233 -14.74 0.30 -24.27
CA SER A 233 -14.96 -1.04 -24.79
C SER A 233 -15.57 -1.94 -23.71
N LEU A 234 -16.73 -2.52 -23.99
CA LEU A 234 -17.51 -3.38 -23.09
C LEU A 234 -17.51 -4.81 -23.66
N LYS A 235 -16.72 -5.71 -23.06
CA LYS A 235 -16.63 -7.12 -23.45
C LYS A 235 -17.46 -8.01 -22.52
N ASN A 236 -18.42 -8.72 -23.10
CA ASN A 236 -19.20 -9.75 -22.42
C ASN A 236 -18.48 -11.11 -22.53
N THR A 237 -18.01 -11.64 -21.40
CA THR A 237 -17.36 -12.95 -21.32
C THR A 237 -18.32 -14.08 -20.93
N LEU A 238 -19.60 -13.76 -20.70
CA LEU A 238 -20.63 -14.71 -20.30
C LEU A 238 -21.28 -15.40 -21.51
N PRO A 239 -21.87 -16.60 -21.32
CA PRO A 239 -22.51 -17.36 -22.40
C PRO A 239 -23.91 -16.84 -22.78
N TYR A 240 -24.41 -15.80 -22.13
CA TYR A 240 -25.72 -15.18 -22.39
C TYR A 240 -25.59 -13.68 -22.64
N ALA A 241 -26.63 -13.08 -23.23
CA ALA A 241 -26.68 -11.66 -23.51
C ALA A 241 -26.85 -10.84 -22.22
N ILE A 242 -26.30 -9.62 -22.24
CA ILE A 242 -26.44 -8.68 -21.13
C ILE A 242 -26.87 -7.31 -21.67
N ALA A 243 -27.62 -6.57 -20.87
CA ALA A 243 -27.95 -5.18 -21.15
C ALA A 243 -26.96 -4.26 -20.43
N TYR A 244 -26.58 -3.15 -21.08
CA TYR A 244 -25.76 -2.11 -20.46
C TYR A 244 -26.39 -0.73 -20.58
N LYS A 245 -25.99 0.17 -19.68
CA LYS A 245 -26.36 1.59 -19.69
C LYS A 245 -25.21 2.44 -19.16
N VAL A 246 -24.91 3.54 -19.85
CA VAL A 246 -23.88 4.50 -19.47
C VAL A 246 -24.54 5.82 -19.09
N LYS A 247 -24.21 6.32 -17.90
CA LYS A 247 -24.67 7.61 -17.36
C LYS A 247 -23.46 8.49 -17.05
N THR A 248 -23.68 9.80 -16.99
CA THR A 248 -22.64 10.77 -16.64
C THR A 248 -23.15 11.75 -15.58
N THR A 249 -22.25 12.30 -14.78
CA THR A 249 -22.55 13.40 -13.86
C THR A 249 -22.69 14.75 -14.57
N SER A 250 -22.30 14.84 -15.85
CA SER A 250 -22.30 16.08 -16.64
C SER A 250 -22.86 15.87 -18.05
N PRO A 251 -24.15 15.51 -18.19
CA PRO A 251 -24.79 15.23 -19.48
C PRO A 251 -24.77 16.43 -20.46
N GLU A 252 -24.60 17.64 -19.95
CA GLU A 252 -24.44 18.87 -20.73
C GLU A 252 -23.09 18.95 -21.45
N LYS A 253 -22.04 18.31 -20.89
CA LYS A 253 -20.69 18.35 -21.45
C LYS A 253 -20.40 17.18 -22.38
N TYR A 254 -21.05 16.03 -22.17
CA TYR A 254 -20.70 14.81 -22.87
C TYR A 254 -21.85 14.25 -23.69
N ARG A 255 -21.51 13.77 -24.88
CA ARG A 255 -22.40 12.98 -25.73
C ARG A 255 -21.93 11.54 -25.74
N VAL A 256 -22.77 10.60 -25.32
CA VAL A 256 -22.45 9.17 -25.26
C VAL A 256 -23.18 8.41 -26.36
N ARG A 257 -22.47 7.61 -27.15
CA ARG A 257 -23.04 6.84 -28.26
C ARG A 257 -22.37 5.47 -28.43
N PRO A 258 -23.13 4.37 -28.38
CA PRO A 258 -24.47 4.22 -27.79
C PRO A 258 -24.48 4.39 -26.25
N SER A 259 -25.49 5.07 -25.69
CA SER A 259 -25.62 5.24 -24.22
C SER A 259 -26.27 4.05 -23.50
N ALA A 260 -26.89 3.14 -24.23
CA ALA A 260 -27.42 1.88 -23.73
C ALA A 260 -27.55 0.89 -24.89
N GLY A 261 -27.58 -0.40 -24.57
CA GLY A 261 -27.72 -1.45 -25.58
C GLY A 261 -27.61 -2.85 -24.98
N ILE A 262 -27.46 -3.84 -25.87
CA ILE A 262 -27.26 -5.25 -25.52
C ILE A 262 -25.88 -5.68 -26.01
N VAL A 263 -25.11 -6.36 -25.17
CA VAL A 263 -23.88 -7.05 -25.56
C VAL A 263 -24.18 -8.55 -25.63
N LYS A 264 -24.07 -9.13 -26.83
CA LYS A 264 -24.27 -10.58 -27.05
C LYS A 264 -23.21 -11.40 -26.30
N ALA A 265 -23.50 -12.68 -26.08
CA ALA A 265 -22.55 -13.62 -25.49
C ALA A 265 -21.20 -13.59 -26.21
N GLY A 266 -20.10 -13.54 -25.46
CA GLY A 266 -18.73 -13.52 -25.99
C GLY A 266 -18.35 -12.27 -26.82
N SER A 267 -19.23 -11.28 -26.96
CA SER A 267 -19.04 -10.14 -27.87
C SER A 267 -18.54 -8.88 -27.16
N THR A 268 -18.01 -7.94 -27.94
CA THR A 268 -17.57 -6.62 -27.46
C THR A 268 -18.35 -5.51 -28.15
N VAL A 269 -18.71 -4.47 -27.40
CA VAL A 269 -19.35 -3.24 -27.90
C VAL A 269 -18.53 -2.03 -27.47
N ASP A 270 -18.25 -1.14 -28.41
CA ASP A 270 -17.57 0.12 -28.15
C ASP A 270 -18.58 1.27 -27.96
N VAL A 271 -18.42 2.02 -26.87
CA VAL A 271 -19.20 3.20 -26.51
C VAL A 271 -18.32 4.44 -26.65
N HIS A 272 -18.63 5.29 -27.62
CA HIS A 272 -17.96 6.55 -27.85
C HIS A 272 -18.48 7.63 -26.91
N VAL A 273 -17.56 8.33 -26.26
CA VAL A 273 -17.85 9.47 -25.39
C VAL A 273 -17.20 10.70 -25.99
N TYR A 274 -18.01 11.66 -26.44
CA TYR A 274 -17.56 12.92 -27.03
C TYR A 274 -17.70 14.06 -26.02
N LEU A 275 -16.67 14.88 -25.87
CA LEU A 275 -16.74 16.16 -25.16
C LEU A 275 -17.28 17.23 -26.13
N GLN A 276 -18.36 17.90 -25.74
CA GLN A 276 -19.04 18.91 -26.56
C GLN A 276 -18.23 20.21 -26.65
N GLN A 277 -18.39 20.92 -27.77
CA GLN A 277 -17.72 22.21 -28.02
C GLN A 277 -18.14 23.26 -26.97
N GLY A 278 -17.18 24.07 -26.52
CA GLY A 278 -17.38 25.09 -25.48
C GLY A 278 -17.01 24.64 -24.06
N TYR A 279 -16.77 23.35 -23.83
CA TYR A 279 -16.30 22.83 -22.56
C TYR A 279 -14.82 22.45 -22.64
N ASN A 280 -13.96 23.33 -22.13
CA ASN A 280 -12.50 23.14 -22.13
C ASN A 280 -11.94 22.64 -20.79
N THR A 281 -12.81 22.33 -19.82
CA THR A 281 -12.38 21.84 -18.51
C THR A 281 -13.13 20.57 -18.13
N VAL A 282 -12.36 19.48 -18.07
CA VAL A 282 -12.81 18.20 -17.54
C VAL A 282 -12.30 18.08 -16.10
N SER A 283 -13.09 18.54 -15.13
CA SER A 283 -12.70 18.44 -13.71
C SER A 283 -13.78 17.73 -12.92
N LYS A 284 -13.41 16.59 -12.32
CA LYS A 284 -14.25 15.78 -11.42
C LYS A 284 -15.47 15.08 -12.05
N ASP A 285 -15.66 15.20 -13.35
CA ASP A 285 -16.73 14.52 -14.08
C ASP A 285 -16.53 12.98 -14.04
N LYS A 286 -17.64 12.23 -14.00
CA LYS A 286 -17.62 10.77 -13.88
C LYS A 286 -18.64 10.12 -14.80
N PHE A 287 -18.31 8.93 -15.28
CA PHE A 287 -19.23 8.02 -15.96
C PHE A 287 -19.57 6.83 -15.08
N LEU A 288 -20.82 6.40 -15.12
CA LEU A 288 -21.34 5.21 -14.45
C LEU A 288 -21.80 4.23 -15.53
N ILE A 289 -21.13 3.08 -15.60
CA ILE A 289 -21.53 1.94 -16.42
C ILE A 289 -22.36 1.02 -15.54
N MET A 290 -23.54 0.65 -16.03
CA MET A 290 -24.46 -0.28 -15.40
C MET A 290 -24.65 -1.47 -16.32
N ALA A 291 -24.67 -2.69 -15.80
CA ALA A 291 -24.96 -3.90 -16.57
C ALA A 291 -25.89 -4.85 -15.82
N MET A 292 -26.70 -5.60 -16.55
CA MET A 292 -27.54 -6.68 -16.02
C MET A 292 -27.66 -7.82 -17.01
N GLU A 293 -28.02 -9.00 -16.50
CA GLU A 293 -28.27 -10.19 -17.31
C GLU A 293 -29.62 -10.10 -18.05
N LEU A 294 -29.69 -10.66 -19.26
CA LEU A 294 -30.94 -10.78 -20.00
C LEU A 294 -31.42 -12.23 -20.02
N THR A 295 -32.67 -12.43 -19.61
CA THR A 295 -33.41 -13.67 -19.84
C THR A 295 -34.05 -13.66 -21.23
N SER A 296 -34.26 -14.85 -21.81
CA SER A 296 -34.67 -15.07 -23.20
C SER A 296 -35.93 -14.29 -23.65
N ASP A 297 -36.84 -13.99 -22.72
CA ASP A 297 -38.11 -13.27 -22.95
C ASP A 297 -38.03 -11.74 -22.79
N SER A 298 -36.85 -11.19 -22.47
CA SER A 298 -36.72 -9.83 -21.90
C SER A 298 -36.01 -8.82 -22.80
N ALA A 299 -35.61 -9.22 -24.01
CA ALA A 299 -34.89 -8.33 -24.94
C ALA A 299 -35.78 -7.21 -25.51
N ASP A 300 -37.08 -7.46 -25.68
CA ASP A 300 -38.01 -6.52 -26.32
C ASP A 300 -38.47 -5.38 -25.40
N ASN A 301 -38.31 -5.51 -24.07
CA ASN A 301 -38.79 -4.55 -23.07
C ASN A 301 -37.70 -4.06 -22.08
N LEU A 302 -36.50 -3.77 -22.60
CA LEU A 302 -35.35 -3.26 -21.82
C LEU A 302 -35.72 -2.10 -20.87
N GLN A 303 -36.56 -1.16 -21.31
CA GLN A 303 -36.90 0.03 -20.51
C GLN A 303 -37.69 -0.32 -19.23
N GLN A 304 -38.56 -1.32 -19.29
CA GLN A 304 -39.30 -1.79 -18.13
C GLN A 304 -38.39 -2.58 -17.19
N LEU A 305 -37.49 -3.41 -17.75
CA LEU A 305 -36.53 -4.20 -16.99
C LEU A 305 -35.60 -3.32 -16.14
N TRP A 306 -35.11 -2.21 -16.67
CA TRP A 306 -34.31 -1.23 -15.89
C TRP A 306 -35.07 -0.58 -14.71
N LYS A 307 -36.41 -0.64 -14.68
CA LYS A 307 -37.22 -0.11 -13.58
C LYS A 307 -37.54 -1.16 -12.52
N THR A 308 -37.69 -2.42 -12.92
CA THR A 308 -38.13 -3.52 -12.04
C THR A 308 -36.98 -4.35 -11.47
N VAL A 309 -35.80 -4.32 -12.10
CA VAL A 309 -34.64 -5.09 -11.64
C VAL A 309 -34.17 -4.65 -10.23
N PRO A 310 -33.96 -5.58 -9.29
CA PRO A 310 -33.35 -5.28 -8.00
C PRO A 310 -31.94 -4.71 -8.16
N ARG A 311 -31.55 -3.78 -7.29
CA ARG A 311 -30.23 -3.13 -7.40
C ARG A 311 -29.07 -4.10 -7.23
N GLU A 312 -29.22 -5.17 -6.43
CA GLU A 312 -28.19 -6.20 -6.28
C GLU A 312 -27.88 -6.96 -7.58
N ASN A 313 -28.81 -6.98 -8.53
CA ASN A 313 -28.65 -7.65 -9.82
C ASN A 313 -28.03 -6.72 -10.88
N ILE A 314 -27.76 -5.46 -10.52
CA ILE A 314 -27.08 -4.51 -11.40
C ILE A 314 -25.61 -4.42 -11.02
N MET A 315 -24.74 -4.73 -11.97
CA MET A 315 -23.32 -4.42 -11.86
C MET A 315 -23.11 -2.92 -12.13
N GLU A 316 -22.39 -2.23 -11.25
CA GLU A 316 -22.03 -0.81 -11.41
C GLU A 316 -20.51 -0.64 -11.49
N HIS A 317 -20.04 0.21 -12.39
CA HIS A 317 -18.63 0.62 -12.47
C HIS A 317 -18.48 2.11 -12.78
N ARG A 318 -17.50 2.78 -12.17
CA ARG A 318 -17.31 4.24 -12.30
C ARG A 318 -15.98 4.57 -12.96
N LEU A 319 -16.02 5.34 -14.04
CA LEU A 319 -14.85 5.93 -14.70
C LEU A 319 -14.74 7.41 -14.35
N LYS A 320 -13.51 7.90 -14.18
CA LYS A 320 -13.20 9.33 -14.08
C LYS A 320 -12.90 9.92 -15.45
N CYS A 321 -12.85 11.24 -15.55
CA CYS A 321 -12.42 11.92 -16.77
C CYS A 321 -11.23 12.83 -16.47
N SER A 322 -10.28 12.91 -17.40
CA SER A 322 -9.22 13.93 -17.43
C SER A 322 -8.96 14.44 -18.85
N GLN A 323 -8.29 15.59 -18.92
CA GLN A 323 -7.98 16.27 -20.17
C GLN A 323 -6.47 16.43 -20.35
N VAL A 324 -5.99 16.19 -21.57
CA VAL A 324 -4.58 16.33 -21.95
C VAL A 324 -4.46 17.46 -22.96
N HIS A 325 -3.65 18.48 -22.65
CA HIS A 325 -3.32 19.57 -23.58
C HIS A 325 -2.05 19.20 -24.36
N LYS A 326 -2.12 19.21 -25.70
CA LYS A 326 -0.94 19.12 -26.56
C LYS A 326 -0.42 20.53 -26.84
N ASN A 327 0.73 20.89 -26.27
CA ASN A 327 1.56 21.97 -26.82
C ASN A 327 2.63 21.33 -27.72
N GLY A 328 2.75 21.82 -28.94
CA GLY A 328 3.72 21.36 -29.93
C GLY A 328 5.18 21.55 -29.48
N SER A 329 5.96 20.48 -29.71
CA SER A 329 7.40 20.49 -30.01
C SER A 329 8.38 20.92 -28.92
N GLN A 330 8.24 20.37 -27.72
CA GLN A 330 9.25 19.62 -26.94
C GLN A 330 8.53 19.15 -25.66
N ASP A 331 9.05 18.13 -24.99
CA ASP A 331 8.50 17.56 -23.75
C ASP A 331 7.36 16.53 -23.87
N SER A 332 7.76 15.32 -24.21
CA SER A 332 7.06 14.07 -23.85
C SER A 332 7.14 13.73 -22.34
N ILE A 333 7.21 14.73 -21.43
CA ILE A 333 7.46 14.54 -19.97
C ILE A 333 6.38 15.20 -19.08
N ALA A 334 5.42 15.95 -19.63
CA ALA A 334 4.56 16.83 -18.81
C ALA A 334 3.29 16.22 -18.18
N SER A 335 2.83 15.01 -18.57
CA SER A 335 1.65 14.39 -17.95
C SER A 335 1.95 13.71 -16.61
N SER A 336 3.19 13.23 -16.43
CA SER A 336 3.72 12.89 -15.12
C SER A 336 3.97 14.14 -14.29
N ALA A 337 4.30 15.28 -14.89
CA ALA A 337 4.64 16.50 -14.14
C ALA A 337 3.44 17.13 -13.42
N SER A 338 2.19 17.07 -13.89
CA SER A 338 1.06 17.65 -13.14
C SER A 338 0.61 16.80 -11.94
N SER A 339 0.70 15.47 -12.10
CA SER A 339 0.48 14.51 -11.00
C SER A 339 1.65 14.51 -10.04
N LEU A 340 2.89 14.58 -10.53
CA LEU A 340 4.09 14.78 -9.71
C LEU A 340 4.07 16.14 -9.03
N ASP A 341 3.61 17.22 -9.66
CA ASP A 341 3.53 18.56 -9.06
C ASP A 341 2.40 18.63 -8.02
N GLN A 342 1.29 17.89 -8.21
CA GLN A 342 0.31 17.67 -7.16
C GLN A 342 0.83 16.77 -6.03
N ILE A 343 1.60 15.73 -6.35
CA ILE A 343 2.24 14.83 -5.39
C ILE A 343 3.35 15.55 -4.62
N ASP A 344 4.11 16.43 -5.25
CA ASP A 344 5.15 17.27 -4.65
C ASP A 344 4.51 18.37 -3.82
N LYS A 345 3.39 18.95 -4.26
CA LYS A 345 2.55 19.83 -3.41
C LYS A 345 1.96 19.07 -2.22
N LEU A 346 1.62 17.79 -2.37
CA LEU A 346 1.09 16.97 -1.28
C LEU A 346 2.20 16.54 -0.32
N ASN A 347 3.37 16.18 -0.84
CA ASN A 347 4.57 15.82 -0.10
C ASN A 347 5.11 17.03 0.66
N THR A 348 5.18 18.21 0.03
CA THR A 348 5.57 19.46 0.71
C THR A 348 4.56 19.87 1.77
N LYS A 349 3.25 19.73 1.52
CA LYS A 349 2.24 19.94 2.58
C LYS A 349 2.35 18.91 3.69
N MET A 350 2.70 17.67 3.37
CA MET A 350 2.92 16.60 4.33
C MET A 350 4.18 16.86 5.17
N ASP A 351 5.27 17.30 4.56
CA ASP A 351 6.51 17.71 5.22
C ASP A 351 6.25 18.92 6.13
N GLN A 352 5.45 19.88 5.67
CA GLN A 352 4.99 20.99 6.51
C GLN A 352 4.13 20.52 7.69
N LEU A 353 3.23 19.56 7.48
CA LEU A 353 2.38 19.01 8.55
C LEU A 353 3.22 18.21 9.56
N MET A 354 4.19 17.44 9.07
CA MET A 354 5.12 16.67 9.89
C MET A 354 6.05 17.59 10.69
N GLU A 355 6.56 18.66 10.08
CA GLU A 355 7.37 19.66 10.78
C GLU A 355 6.55 20.42 11.83
N SER A 356 5.29 20.74 11.53
CA SER A 356 4.37 21.32 12.51
C SER A 356 4.11 20.37 13.68
N ASN A 357 3.87 19.08 13.41
CA ASN A 357 3.71 18.06 14.45
C ASN A 357 4.99 17.88 15.28
N ARG A 358 6.17 17.93 14.67
CA ARG A 358 7.47 17.87 15.36
C ARG A 358 7.66 19.06 16.30
N LYS A 359 7.31 20.27 15.84
CA LYS A 359 7.31 21.49 16.68
C LYS A 359 6.30 21.39 17.81
N LEU A 360 5.13 20.84 17.55
CA LEU A 360 4.11 20.61 18.58
C LEU A 360 4.62 19.63 19.63
N GLU A 361 5.25 18.52 19.23
CA GLU A 361 5.87 17.57 20.15
C GLU A 361 7.00 18.20 20.96
N GLN A 362 7.85 19.02 20.35
CA GLN A 362 8.90 19.76 21.07
C GLN A 362 8.30 20.74 22.07
N THR A 363 7.24 21.47 21.68
CA THR A 363 6.52 22.38 22.57
C THR A 363 5.91 21.62 23.74
N VAL A 364 5.29 20.46 23.49
CA VAL A 364 4.72 19.62 24.55
C VAL A 364 5.81 19.09 25.48
N LYS A 365 6.94 18.60 24.96
CA LYS A 365 8.07 18.14 25.78
C LYS A 365 8.66 19.27 26.62
N MET A 366 8.86 20.45 26.04
CA MET A 366 9.31 21.64 26.77
C MET A 366 8.31 22.04 27.86
N MET A 367 7.02 22.03 27.55
CA MET A 367 5.97 22.33 28.52
C MET A 367 6.00 21.33 29.69
N LEU A 368 6.23 20.05 29.41
CA LEU A 368 6.35 19.00 30.43
C LEU A 368 7.59 19.21 31.31
N ILE A 369 8.74 19.59 30.72
CA ILE A 369 9.96 19.93 31.48
C ILE A 369 9.70 21.13 32.40
N VAL A 370 9.10 22.20 31.89
CA VAL A 370 8.76 23.39 32.69
C VAL A 370 7.79 23.03 33.82
N GLN A 371 6.79 22.18 33.54
CA GLN A 371 5.86 21.69 34.55
C GLN A 371 6.56 20.88 35.65
N ILE A 372 7.53 20.02 35.29
CA ILE A 372 8.33 19.27 36.27
C ILE A 372 9.18 20.22 37.12
N LEU A 373 9.86 21.19 36.51
CA LEU A 373 10.67 22.16 37.25
C LEU A 373 9.82 22.98 38.23
N PHE A 374 8.61 23.37 37.82
CA PHE A 374 7.67 24.07 38.69
C PHE A 374 7.23 23.23 39.89
N LEU A 375 6.94 21.94 39.67
CA LEU A 375 6.60 21.01 40.76
C LEU A 375 7.77 20.82 41.74
N ILE A 376 9.01 20.77 41.25
CA ILE A 376 10.21 20.70 42.10
C ILE A 376 10.36 21.97 42.94
N LEU A 377 10.13 23.15 42.37
CA LEU A 377 10.18 24.42 43.11
C LEU A 377 9.13 24.49 44.21
N ILE A 378 7.90 24.03 43.93
CA ILE A 378 6.83 23.93 44.94
C ILE A 378 7.25 23.00 46.08
N LEU A 379 7.80 21.82 45.74
CA LEU A 379 8.28 20.86 46.74
C LEU A 379 9.38 21.47 47.63
N MET A 380 10.36 22.16 47.02
CA MET A 380 11.43 22.84 47.74
C MET A 380 10.89 23.91 48.70
N TYR A 381 9.90 24.70 48.26
CA TYR A 381 9.24 25.69 49.12
C TYR A 381 8.61 25.04 50.36
N TYR A 382 7.89 23.93 50.20
CA TYR A 382 7.31 23.20 51.33
C TYR A 382 8.37 22.64 52.28
N VAL A 383 9.47 22.09 51.74
CA VAL A 383 10.58 21.58 52.56
C VAL A 383 11.22 22.70 53.37
N ILE A 384 11.51 23.84 52.74
CA ILE A 384 12.08 25.02 53.42
C ILE A 384 11.13 25.53 54.49
N SER A 385 9.84 25.69 54.17
CA SER A 385 8.81 26.12 55.12
C SER A 385 8.69 25.17 56.32
N TYR A 386 8.77 23.85 56.08
CA TYR A 386 8.78 22.85 57.15
C TYR A 386 9.99 22.99 58.07
N PHE A 387 11.20 23.19 57.53
CA PHE A 387 12.39 23.42 58.34
C PHE A 387 12.33 24.73 59.13
N PHE A 388 11.82 25.82 58.54
CA PHE A 388 11.64 27.09 59.24
C PHE A 388 10.63 26.99 60.38
N THR A 389 9.49 26.33 60.15
CA THR A 389 8.45 26.14 61.17
C THR A 389 8.88 25.18 62.27
N SER A 390 9.67 24.15 61.94
CA SER A 390 10.22 23.21 62.91
C SER A 390 11.39 23.79 63.72
N SER A 391 12.05 24.84 63.22
CA SER A 391 13.15 25.54 63.91
C SER A 391 12.67 26.67 64.81
N LEU A 392 11.39 27.05 64.74
CA LEU A 392 10.80 28.02 65.65
C LEU A 392 10.58 27.35 67.03
N PRO A 393 11.04 27.98 68.13
CA PRO A 393 10.77 27.45 69.47
C PRO A 393 9.26 27.40 69.72
N PRO A 394 8.76 26.39 70.47
CA PRO A 394 7.34 26.32 70.79
C PRO A 394 6.89 27.62 71.47
N PRO A 395 5.69 28.12 71.15
CA PRO A 395 5.18 29.35 71.76
C PRO A 395 5.17 29.19 73.27
N ASN A 396 5.84 30.13 73.94
CA ASN A 396 5.98 30.14 75.39
C ASN A 396 4.57 30.25 76.01
N PRO A 397 4.07 29.27 76.78
CA PRO A 397 2.69 29.25 77.26
C PRO A 397 2.37 30.32 78.33
N LYS A 398 3.26 31.29 78.53
CA LYS A 398 3.14 32.36 79.53
C LYS A 398 3.60 33.71 78.93
N GLY A 399 2.83 34.25 78.00
CA GLY A 399 2.93 35.63 77.55
C GLY A 399 1.67 36.38 77.93
N ASN A 400 1.76 37.25 78.95
CA ASN A 400 0.64 38.07 79.40
C ASN A 400 0.09 38.95 78.26
N ILE A 401 -1.24 38.96 78.15
CA ILE A 401 -2.00 39.90 77.33
C ILE A 401 -1.98 41.25 78.05
N SER A 402 -0.90 42.03 77.91
CA SER A 402 -0.88 43.42 78.42
C SER A 402 -0.10 44.43 77.60
N ASP A 403 0.74 44.03 76.64
CA ASP A 403 1.73 44.96 76.07
C ASP A 403 1.35 45.57 74.70
N TYR A 404 0.12 45.38 74.21
CA TYR A 404 -0.34 45.94 72.92
C TYR A 404 -1.07 47.29 72.99
N CYS A 405 -0.99 48.01 74.12
CA CYS A 405 -1.58 49.35 74.23
C CYS A 405 -0.56 50.39 74.73
N ALA A 406 0.51 50.63 73.98
CA ALA A 406 1.23 51.90 74.05
C ALA A 406 2.11 52.08 72.80
N GLY A 407 1.84 53.11 71.99
CA GLY A 407 2.77 53.48 70.92
C GLY A 407 2.19 54.08 69.64
N SER A 408 0.94 54.55 69.62
CA SER A 408 0.53 55.58 68.67
C SER A 408 1.15 56.91 69.12
N ASN A 409 2.23 57.36 68.47
CA ASN A 409 2.61 58.76 68.22
C ASN A 409 4.09 58.86 67.83
N LEU A 410 4.38 59.29 66.59
CA LEU A 410 5.22 60.46 66.24
C LEU A 410 5.74 60.36 64.78
N PHE A 411 5.30 61.35 63.99
CA PHE A 411 5.83 61.95 62.75
C PHE A 411 6.37 61.11 61.58
#